data_AF-A0A7Y5LG66-F1
#
_entry.id   AF-A0A7Y5LG66-F1
#
_cell.length_a   1.000
_cell.length_b   1.000
_cell.length_c   1.000
_cell.angle_alpha   90.00
_cell.angle_beta   90.00
_cell.angle_gamma   90.00
#
_symmetry.space_group_name_H-M   'P 1'
#
loop_
_entity.id
_entity.type
_entity.pdbx_description
1 polymer ?
#
loop_
_entity_poly.entity_id
_entity_poly.type
_entity_poly.pdbx_seq_one_letter_code
_entity_poly.pdbx_strand_id
1 'polypeptide(L)'
;MPDLTETQKSILWTVAQHERREPGSLIDTDDLADYVSSGTPEIQREIQGLIGRGLLANTESEEEAPLRLTSAGWKAIQRFEA
;
A
#
# COMPACT_ATOMS: atom_id res chain seq x y z
N MET A 1 14.68 9.45 -7.29
CA MET A 1 13.28 8.99 -7.16
C MET A 1 12.48 10.17 -6.66
N PRO A 2 11.33 10.51 -7.27
CA PRO A 2 10.44 11.51 -6.68
C PRO A 2 10.00 11.05 -5.29
N ASP A 3 9.85 11.99 -4.36
CA ASP A 3 9.37 11.71 -3.01
C ASP A 3 7.95 11.12 -3.04
N LEU A 4 7.65 10.24 -2.08
CA LEU A 4 6.31 9.71 -1.86
C LEU A 4 5.44 10.77 -1.17
N THR A 5 4.19 10.89 -1.59
CA THR A 5 3.23 11.78 -0.93
C THR A 5 2.90 11.26 0.48
N GLU A 6 2.36 12.12 1.35
CA GLU A 6 1.91 11.69 2.68
C GLU A 6 0.83 10.59 2.59
N THR A 7 -0.10 10.69 1.63
CA THR A 7 -1.08 9.63 1.36
C THR A 7 -0.42 8.31 0.98
N GLN A 8 0.57 8.34 0.08
CA GLN A 8 1.32 7.15 -0.33
C GLN A 8 2.08 6.52 0.83
N LYS A 9 2.67 7.33 1.71
CA LYS A 9 3.33 6.84 2.94
C LYS A 9 2.32 6.20 3.88
N SER A 10 1.16 6.83 4.10
CA SER A 10 0.07 6.27 4.91
C SER A 10 -0.42 4.92 4.36
N ILE A 11 -0.60 4.80 3.04
CA ILE A 11 -0.98 3.54 2.40
C ILE A 11 0.06 2.45 2.67
N LEU A 12 1.34 2.72 2.37
CA LEU A 12 2.42 1.76 2.60
C LEU A 12 2.52 1.34 4.08
N TRP A 13 2.35 2.30 4.99
CA TRP A 13 2.35 2.06 6.42
C TRP A 13 1.19 1.16 6.85
N THR A 14 -0.03 1.44 6.40
CA THR A 14 -1.21 0.62 6.72
C THR A 14 -1.04 -0.82 6.25
N VAL A 15 -0.59 -1.03 5.00
CA VAL A 15 -0.33 -2.38 4.47
C VAL A 15 0.75 -3.09 5.31
N ALA A 16 1.83 -2.41 5.69
CA ALA A 16 2.86 -3.02 6.55
C ALA A 16 2.34 -3.39 7.94
N GLN A 17 1.53 -2.54 8.56
CA GLN A 17 0.96 -2.82 9.88
C GLN A 17 -0.01 -4.01 9.82
N HIS A 18 -0.79 -4.11 8.74
CA HIS A 18 -1.66 -5.25 8.48
C HIS A 18 -0.84 -6.56 8.33
N GLU A 19 0.15 -6.58 7.43
CA GLU A 19 1.02 -7.75 7.24
C GLU A 19 1.81 -8.13 8.51
N ARG A 20 2.19 -7.17 9.36
CA ARG A 20 2.86 -7.43 10.65
C ARG A 20 1.91 -8.06 11.68
N ARG A 21 0.65 -7.64 11.71
CA ARG A 21 -0.37 -8.18 12.63
C ARG A 21 -0.83 -9.57 12.21
N GLU A 22 -1.00 -9.75 10.90
CA GLU A 22 -1.49 -11.00 10.32
C GLU A 22 -0.58 -11.42 9.16
N PRO A 23 0.55 -12.10 9.47
CA PRO A 23 1.51 -12.49 8.45
C PRO A 23 0.88 -13.39 7.38
N GLY A 24 0.95 -12.94 6.13
CA GLY A 24 0.35 -13.63 4.98
C GLY A 24 -1.10 -13.25 4.69
N SER A 25 -1.75 -12.51 5.60
CA SER A 25 -3.03 -11.86 5.35
C SER A 25 -2.85 -10.70 4.38
N LEU A 26 -3.87 -10.48 3.57
CA LEU A 26 -3.89 -9.45 2.55
C LEU A 26 -4.93 -8.40 2.93
N ILE A 27 -4.69 -7.16 2.52
CA ILE A 27 -5.65 -6.07 2.74
C ILE A 27 -6.34 -5.73 1.42
N ASP A 28 -7.67 -5.69 1.45
CA ASP A 28 -8.47 -5.28 0.32
C ASP A 28 -8.42 -3.75 0.17
N THR A 29 -8.61 -3.28 -1.07
CA THR A 29 -8.50 -1.86 -1.38
C THR A 29 -9.57 -1.01 -0.70
N ASP A 30 -10.76 -1.59 -0.51
CA ASP A 30 -11.87 -0.92 0.19
C ASP A 30 -11.58 -0.76 1.68
N ASP A 31 -11.09 -1.81 2.35
CA ASP A 31 -10.66 -1.73 3.76
C ASP A 31 -9.55 -0.68 3.92
N LEU A 32 -8.60 -0.65 2.99
CA LEU A 32 -7.51 0.33 2.99
C LEU A 32 -8.03 1.78 2.88
N ALA A 33 -9.09 2.03 2.11
CA ALA A 33 -9.69 3.35 1.98
C ALA A 33 -10.27 3.84 3.31
N ASP A 34 -10.93 2.96 4.06
CA ASP A 34 -11.44 3.26 5.40
C ASP A 34 -10.31 3.61 6.38
N TYR A 35 -9.19 2.87 6.34
CA TYR A 35 -8.04 3.15 7.20
C TYR A 35 -7.34 4.48 6.92
N VAL A 36 -7.30 4.90 5.66
CA VAL A 36 -6.60 6.13 5.24
C VAL A 36 -7.54 7.34 5.26
N SER A 37 -8.82 7.16 5.63
CA SER A 37 -9.84 8.22 5.73
C SER A 37 -9.92 9.10 4.48
N SER A 38 -9.77 8.49 3.30
CA SER A 38 -9.83 9.15 1.99
C SER A 38 -10.80 8.39 1.07
N GLY A 39 -11.31 9.08 0.05
CA GLY A 39 -12.28 8.48 -0.87
C GLY A 39 -11.65 7.39 -1.73
N THR A 40 -12.39 6.29 -1.93
CA THR A 40 -11.97 5.11 -2.70
C THR A 40 -11.30 5.43 -4.06
N PRO A 41 -11.78 6.38 -4.88
CA PRO A 41 -11.14 6.68 -6.18
C PRO A 41 -9.77 7.36 -6.07
N GLU A 42 -9.54 8.14 -5.01
CA GLU A 42 -8.26 8.80 -4.77
C GLU A 42 -7.23 7.78 -4.29
N ILE A 43 -7.63 6.95 -3.31
CA ILE A 43 -6.85 5.82 -2.79
C ILE A 43 -6.42 4.88 -3.91
N GLN A 44 -7.34 4.46 -4.79
CA GLN A 44 -7.04 3.58 -5.92
C GLN A 44 -5.98 4.16 -6.85
N ARG A 45 -6.05 5.48 -7.14
CA ARG A 45 -5.03 6.15 -7.96
C ARG A 45 -3.65 6.12 -7.30
N GLU A 46 -3.60 6.36 -5.99
CA GLU A 46 -2.35 6.32 -5.24
C GLU A 46 -1.77 4.90 -5.17
N ILE A 47 -2.62 3.88 -4.99
CA ILE A 47 -2.24 2.46 -5.02
C ILE A 47 -1.67 2.08 -6.39
N GLN A 48 -2.34 2.43 -7.48
CA GLN A 48 -1.84 2.20 -8.84
C GLN A 48 -0.49 2.91 -9.06
N GLY A 49 -0.32 4.11 -8.51
CA GLY A 49 0.96 4.81 -8.51
C GLY A 49 2.06 4.05 -7.76
N LEU A 50 1.75 3.45 -6.60
CA LEU A 50 2.67 2.64 -5.81
C LEU A 50 3.01 1.30 -6.48
N ILE A 51 2.04 0.67 -7.16
CA ILE A 51 2.24 -0.55 -7.97
C ILE A 51 3.14 -0.24 -9.16
N GLY A 52 2.88 0.85 -9.90
CA GLY A 52 3.73 1.29 -11.01
C GLY A 52 5.16 1.63 -10.59
N ARG A 53 5.38 1.99 -9.32
CA ARG A 53 6.71 2.18 -8.71
C ARG A 53 7.33 0.88 -8.17
N GLY A 54 6.61 -0.23 -8.22
CA GLY A 54 7.03 -1.53 -7.71
C GLY A 54 7.11 -1.59 -6.19
N LEU A 55 6.40 -0.72 -5.46
CA LEU A 55 6.38 -0.69 -3.98
C LEU A 55 5.26 -1.56 -3.42
N LEU A 56 4.14 -1.65 -4.14
CA LEU A 56 3.04 -2.59 -3.89
C LEU A 56 2.91 -3.57 -5.05
N ALA A 57 2.26 -4.69 -4.79
CA ALA A 57 1.81 -5.64 -5.81
C ALA A 57 0.42 -6.16 -5.45
N ASN A 58 -0.42 -6.34 -6.46
CA ASN A 58 -1.65 -7.10 -6.34
C ASN A 58 -1.29 -8.59 -6.36
N THR A 59 -1.94 -9.39 -5.53
CA THR A 59 -1.75 -10.84 -5.57
C THR A 59 -2.47 -11.51 -6.74
N GLU A 60 -3.47 -10.85 -7.31
CA GLU A 60 -4.26 -11.32 -8.44
C GLU A 60 -4.38 -10.21 -9.50
N SER A 61 -4.66 -10.58 -10.75
CA SER A 61 -4.75 -9.64 -11.87
C SER A 61 -6.03 -8.78 -11.86
N GLU A 62 -6.85 -8.86 -10.81
CA GLU A 62 -8.10 -8.14 -10.68
C GLU A 62 -7.89 -6.79 -9.96
N GLU A 63 -8.72 -5.79 -10.31
CA GLU A 63 -8.61 -4.43 -9.76
C GLU A 63 -8.97 -4.37 -8.25
N GLU A 64 -9.70 -5.38 -7.76
CA GLU A 64 -10.07 -5.56 -6.35
C GLU A 64 -9.14 -6.54 -5.62
N ALA A 65 -8.05 -6.97 -6.28
CA ALA A 65 -7.17 -7.97 -5.72
C ALA A 65 -6.47 -7.47 -4.45
N PRO A 66 -6.23 -8.36 -3.49
CA PRO A 66 -5.62 -7.95 -2.23
C PRO A 66 -4.17 -7.47 -2.41
N LEU A 67 -3.76 -6.50 -1.58
CA LEU A 67 -2.48 -5.80 -1.70
C LEU A 67 -1.38 -6.43 -0.83
N ARG A 68 -0.16 -6.48 -1.38
CA ARG A 68 1.08 -6.80 -0.65
C ARG A 68 2.19 -5.78 -0.87
N LEU A 69 3.05 -5.66 0.13
CA LEU A 69 4.33 -4.95 -0.01
C LEU A 69 5.35 -5.81 -0.76
N THR A 70 6.02 -5.19 -1.72
CA THR A 70 7.20 -5.79 -2.34
C THR A 70 8.42 -5.63 -1.43
N SER A 71 9.52 -6.30 -1.77
CA SER A 71 10.81 -6.06 -1.10
C SER A 71 11.26 -4.59 -1.19
N ALA A 72 10.86 -3.87 -2.24
CA ALA A 72 11.13 -2.44 -2.37
C ALA A 72 10.21 -1.60 -1.49
N GLY A 73 8.94 -1.97 -1.36
CA GLY A 73 7.98 -1.35 -0.42
C GLY A 73 8.46 -1.43 1.03
N TRP A 74 8.88 -2.62 1.47
CA TRP A 74 9.45 -2.81 2.81
C TRP A 74 10.68 -1.93 3.08
N LYS A 75 11.59 -1.82 2.10
CA LYS A 75 12.76 -0.94 2.20
C LYS A 75 12.39 0.54 2.21
N ALA A 76 11.33 0.93 1.50
CA ALA A 76 10.85 2.31 1.50
C ALA A 76 10.34 2.71 2.89
N ILE A 77 9.59 1.83 3.55
CA ILE A 77 9.06 2.07 4.91
C ILE A 77 10.18 2.21 5.94
N GLN A 78 11.19 1.33 5.88
CA GLN A 78 12.35 1.41 6.78
C GLN A 78 13.12 2.74 6.69
N ARG A 79 13.05 3.44 5.56
CA ARG A 79 13.66 4.76 5.38
C ARG A 79 12.84 5.89 5.99
N PHE A 80 11.56 5.68 6.28
CA PHE A 80 10.70 6.66 6.94
C PHE A 80 10.73 6.54 8.47
N GLU A 81 11.07 5.36 8.99
CA GLU A 81 11.21 5.11 10.44
C GLU A 81 12.56 5.60 11.01
N ALA A 82 13.53 5.95 10.16
CA ALA A 82 14.91 6.34 10.52
C ALA A 82 15.11 7.86 10.53
#